data_AF-A0A1H9QA21-F1
#
_entry.id   AF-A0A1H9QA21-F1
#
_cell.length_a   1.000
_cell.length_b   1.000
_cell.length_c   1.000
_cell.angle_alpha   90.00
_cell.angle_beta   90.00
_cell.angle_gamma   90.00
#
_symmetry.space_group_name_H-M   'P 1'
#
loop_
_entity.id
_entity.type
_entity.pdbx_description
1 polymer ?
#
loop_
_entity_poly.entity_id
_entity_poly.type
_entity_poly.pdbx_seq_one_letter_code
_entity_poly.pdbx_strand_id
1 'polypeptide(L)'
;MTVALMWEARAAEGRGGDLLAWARARAGELTPRPLRRETFRAPQDRVLVITWWDTAYDDPDLPELPEPGAELVTRAVHRWRFEPVGEQPSWYGVRCVFRHVSLGVYEERVTLWTAHSLDEAIEHGETEAAAYCADLDDVAYTGFAEAYAMDGAPGEGAEVFSLMRESPLPPGEYAARFFATGTERTAGH
;
A
#
# COMPACT_ATOMS: atom_id res chain seq x y z
N MET A 1 11.68 11.98 -8.34
CA MET A 1 11.66 12.37 -6.90
C MET A 1 10.23 12.72 -6.58
N THR A 2 9.76 12.51 -5.36
CA THR A 2 8.36 12.82 -5.04
C THR A 2 8.26 14.15 -4.31
N VAL A 3 7.29 14.99 -4.68
CA VAL A 3 6.98 16.25 -4.00
C VAL A 3 5.51 16.23 -3.60
N ALA A 4 5.23 16.56 -2.34
CA ALA A 4 3.89 16.80 -1.87
C ALA A 4 3.58 18.31 -1.89
N LEU A 5 2.53 18.71 -2.59
CA LEU A 5 2.02 20.08 -2.60
C LEU A 5 0.75 20.15 -1.75
N MET A 6 0.79 20.99 -0.73
CA MET A 6 -0.34 21.33 0.12
C MET A 6 -0.97 22.63 -0.37
N TRP A 7 -2.28 22.62 -0.59
CA TRP A 7 -3.10 23.79 -0.88
C TRP A 7 -4.19 23.93 0.19
N GLU A 8 -4.29 25.09 0.85
CA GLU A 8 -5.31 25.37 1.87
C GLU A 8 -6.07 26.65 1.57
N ALA A 9 -7.40 26.58 1.66
CA ALA A 9 -8.25 27.75 1.53
C ALA A 9 -9.31 27.77 2.63
N ARG A 10 -9.59 28.98 3.11
CA ARG A 10 -10.68 29.24 4.06
C ARG A 10 -11.85 29.89 3.33
N ALA A 11 -13.00 29.22 3.35
CA ALA A 11 -14.18 29.73 2.66
C ALA A 11 -14.71 31.03 3.28
N ALA A 12 -15.41 31.82 2.46
CA ALA A 12 -16.34 32.84 2.94
C ALA A 12 -17.43 32.21 3.82
N GLU A 13 -18.04 33.00 4.70
CA GLU A 13 -19.01 32.52 5.68
C GLU A 13 -20.15 31.74 5.01
N GLY A 14 -20.37 30.49 5.46
CA GLY A 14 -21.40 29.60 4.92
C GLY A 14 -21.07 28.98 3.55
N ARG A 15 -19.89 29.25 2.97
CA ARG A 15 -19.47 28.76 1.64
C ARG A 15 -18.57 27.53 1.68
N GLY A 16 -18.37 26.89 2.84
CA GLY A 16 -17.53 25.69 2.96
C GLY A 16 -17.99 24.49 2.12
N GLY A 17 -19.28 24.41 1.83
CA GLY A 17 -19.85 23.47 0.84
C GLY A 17 -19.30 23.71 -0.56
N ASP A 18 -19.48 24.94 -1.03
CA ASP A 18 -19.13 25.39 -2.37
C ASP A 18 -17.62 25.34 -2.61
N LEU A 19 -16.81 25.78 -1.64
CA LEU A 19 -15.36 25.70 -1.74
C LEU A 19 -14.87 24.26 -1.88
N LEU A 20 -15.46 23.30 -1.15
CA LEU A 20 -15.09 21.89 -1.29
C LEU A 20 -15.45 21.37 -2.68
N ALA A 21 -16.66 21.65 -3.15
CA ALA A 21 -17.11 21.21 -4.47
C ALA A 21 -16.21 21.77 -5.57
N TRP A 22 -15.89 23.07 -5.49
CA TRP A 22 -14.96 23.75 -6.38
C TRP A 22 -13.57 23.12 -6.34
N ALA A 23 -13.00 22.90 -5.15
CA ALA A 23 -11.65 22.34 -5.01
C ALA A 23 -11.57 20.91 -5.57
N ARG A 24 -12.59 20.08 -5.34
CA ARG A 24 -12.66 18.71 -5.89
C ARG A 24 -12.75 18.71 -7.42
N ALA A 25 -13.56 19.60 -8.01
CA ALA A 25 -13.66 19.74 -9.45
C ALA A 25 -12.30 20.16 -10.04
N ARG A 26 -11.70 21.21 -9.48
CA ARG A 26 -10.43 21.77 -9.95
C ARG A 26 -9.25 20.80 -9.80
N ALA A 27 -9.19 20.09 -8.68
CA ALA A 27 -8.21 19.03 -8.50
C ALA A 27 -8.44 17.80 -9.39
N GLY A 28 -9.63 17.66 -9.98
CA GLY A 28 -9.94 16.66 -11.00
C GLY A 28 -9.46 17.04 -12.40
N GLU A 29 -9.22 18.33 -12.64
CA GLU A 29 -8.76 18.90 -13.92
C GLU A 29 -7.22 19.00 -14.02
N LEU A 30 -6.50 18.67 -12.96
CA LEU A 30 -5.04 18.72 -12.97
C LEU A 30 -4.46 17.76 -14.02
N THR A 31 -3.60 18.31 -14.90
CA THR A 31 -2.88 17.55 -15.92
C THR A 31 -1.38 17.85 -15.83
N PRO A 32 -0.51 16.84 -15.73
CA PRO A 32 -0.84 15.41 -15.57
C PRO A 32 -1.61 15.12 -14.27
N ARG A 33 -2.17 13.91 -14.15
CA ARG A 33 -2.83 13.48 -12.89
C ARG A 33 -1.73 13.25 -11.84
N PRO A 34 -1.90 13.73 -10.59
CA PRO A 34 -0.95 13.46 -9.51
C PRO A 34 -0.91 11.96 -9.15
N LEU A 35 0.21 11.51 -8.60
CA LEU A 35 0.41 10.14 -8.08
C LEU A 35 -0.64 9.78 -7.02
N ARG A 36 -0.91 10.74 -6.13
CA ARG A 36 -1.89 10.65 -5.05
C ARG A 36 -2.55 12.01 -4.85
N ARG A 37 -3.81 12.02 -4.43
CA ARG A 37 -4.54 13.24 -4.07
C ARG A 37 -5.46 12.96 -2.91
N GLU A 38 -5.39 13.82 -1.90
CA GLU A 38 -6.27 13.78 -0.74
C GLU A 38 -6.95 15.12 -0.52
N THR A 39 -8.15 15.09 0.04
CA THR A 39 -8.94 16.29 0.29
C THR A 39 -9.57 16.21 1.68
N PHE A 40 -9.32 17.21 2.49
CA PHE A 40 -9.77 17.29 3.87
C PHE A 40 -10.59 18.55 4.11
N ARG A 41 -11.41 18.49 5.16
CA ARG A 41 -12.08 19.66 5.74
C ARG A 41 -11.56 19.89 7.15
N ALA A 42 -11.58 21.15 7.57
CA ALA A 42 -11.26 21.53 8.93
C ALA A 42 -12.25 22.61 9.42
N PRO A 43 -12.33 22.87 10.74
CA PRO A 43 -13.16 23.93 11.29
C PRO A 43 -12.94 25.28 10.60
N GLN A 44 -13.94 26.16 10.69
CA GLN A 44 -13.96 27.47 10.04
C GLN A 44 -14.01 27.40 8.50
N ASP A 45 -14.72 26.40 7.95
CA ASP A 45 -14.91 26.17 6.52
C ASP A 45 -13.61 26.10 5.72
N ARG A 46 -12.60 25.45 6.31
CA ARG A 46 -11.32 25.21 5.64
C ARG A 46 -11.38 23.97 4.76
N VAL A 47 -10.75 24.08 3.60
CA VAL A 47 -10.52 22.97 2.66
C VAL A 47 -9.02 22.85 2.43
N LEU A 48 -8.52 21.64 2.58
CA LEU A 48 -7.13 21.27 2.34
C LEU A 48 -7.08 20.25 1.21
N VAL A 49 -6.23 20.47 0.22
CA VAL A 49 -5.91 19.51 -0.83
C VAL A 49 -4.42 19.23 -0.78
N ILE A 50 -4.03 17.95 -0.72
CA ILE A 50 -2.64 17.53 -0.83
C ILE A 50 -2.50 16.68 -2.09
N THR A 51 -1.51 17.00 -2.94
CA THR A 51 -1.18 16.26 -4.16
C THR A 51 0.27 15.80 -4.14
N TRP A 52 0.54 14.60 -4.66
CA TRP A 52 1.89 14.04 -4.78
C TRP A 52 2.28 13.93 -6.25
N TRP A 53 3.50 14.32 -6.58
CA TRP A 53 4.00 14.42 -7.95
C TRP A 53 5.36 13.76 -8.08
N ASP A 54 5.62 13.09 -9.20
CA ASP A 54 6.98 12.64 -9.55
C ASP A 54 7.71 13.74 -10.33
N THR A 55 8.34 14.67 -9.60
CA THR A 55 9.15 15.76 -10.18
C THR A 55 10.20 16.26 -9.16
N ALA A 56 11.03 17.22 -9.57
CA ALA A 56 11.96 17.92 -8.67
C ALA A 56 11.22 18.88 -7.72
N TYR A 57 11.78 19.11 -6.52
CA TYR A 57 11.19 19.98 -5.49
C TYR A 57 10.92 21.42 -5.98
N ASP A 58 11.85 21.96 -6.74
CA ASP A 58 11.86 23.33 -7.26
C ASP A 58 11.28 23.46 -8.67
N ASP A 59 10.59 22.42 -9.18
CA ASP A 59 9.94 22.46 -10.50
C ASP A 59 8.98 23.67 -10.60
N PRO A 60 9.27 24.65 -11.48
CA PRO A 60 8.43 25.83 -11.63
C PRO A 60 7.07 25.53 -12.28
N ASP A 61 6.96 24.40 -12.98
CA ASP A 61 5.78 24.01 -13.75
C ASP A 61 4.91 22.98 -13.02
N LEU A 62 5.19 22.74 -11.72
CA LEU A 62 4.40 21.86 -10.86
C LEU A 62 2.91 22.27 -10.90
N PRO A 63 1.97 21.38 -11.28
CA PRO A 63 0.56 21.76 -11.34
C PRO A 63 -0.03 22.03 -9.95
N GLU A 64 -0.69 23.18 -9.79
CA GLU A 64 -1.27 23.63 -8.53
C GLU A 64 -2.75 23.99 -8.69
N LEU A 65 -3.53 23.92 -7.60
CA LEU A 65 -4.87 24.50 -7.61
C LEU A 65 -4.74 26.04 -7.65
N PRO A 66 -5.52 26.71 -8.53
CA PRO A 66 -5.50 28.17 -8.63
C PRO A 66 -6.17 28.84 -7.43
N GLU A 67 -6.15 30.17 -7.41
CA GLU A 67 -6.99 30.94 -6.47
C GLU A 67 -8.48 30.74 -6.81
N PRO A 68 -9.35 30.47 -5.83
CA PRO A 68 -10.79 30.55 -6.00
C PRO A 68 -11.23 32.01 -6.21
N GLY A 69 -12.45 32.19 -6.71
CA GLY A 69 -13.07 33.52 -6.77
C GLY A 69 -13.17 34.16 -5.37
N ALA A 70 -13.04 35.50 -5.30
CA ALA A 70 -13.04 36.24 -4.04
C ALA A 70 -14.35 36.09 -3.24
N GLU A 71 -15.44 35.67 -3.89
CA GLU A 71 -16.72 35.34 -3.26
C GLU A 71 -16.72 33.98 -2.53
N LEU A 72 -15.76 33.10 -2.82
CA LEU A 72 -15.64 31.78 -2.22
C LEU A 72 -14.70 31.75 -1.03
N VAL A 73 -13.72 32.67 -0.94
CA VAL A 73 -12.67 32.64 0.08
C VAL A 73 -12.56 33.95 0.84
N THR A 74 -12.10 33.87 2.08
CA THR A 74 -11.86 35.06 2.93
C THR A 74 -10.48 35.71 2.73
N ARG A 75 -9.55 34.96 2.13
CA ARG A 75 -8.15 35.35 1.92
C ARG A 75 -7.54 34.51 0.81
N ALA A 76 -6.36 34.92 0.32
CA ALA A 76 -5.54 34.11 -0.57
C ALA A 76 -5.22 32.74 0.05
N VAL A 77 -5.08 31.74 -0.81
CA VAL A 77 -4.82 30.36 -0.39
C VAL A 77 -3.36 30.18 0.03
N HIS A 78 -3.11 29.23 0.92
CA HIS A 78 -1.76 28.84 1.30
C HIS A 78 -1.27 27.70 0.42
N ARG A 79 0.01 27.76 0.02
CA ARG A 79 0.68 26.74 -0.78
C ARG A 79 2.03 26.41 -0.18
N TRP A 80 2.25 25.15 0.16
CA TRP A 80 3.53 24.68 0.69
C TRP A 80 3.93 23.38 0.00
N ARG A 81 5.21 23.30 -0.39
CA ARG A 81 5.82 22.09 -0.96
C ARG A 81 6.59 21.36 0.13
N PHE A 82 6.51 20.04 0.13
CA PHE A 82 7.19 19.16 1.07
C PHE A 82 7.88 18.03 0.33
N GLU A 83 9.07 17.66 0.79
CA GLU A 83 9.68 16.41 0.44
C GLU A 83 9.12 15.32 1.36
N PRO A 84 8.55 14.24 0.83
CA PRO A 84 8.18 13.10 1.65
C PRO A 84 9.47 12.47 2.18
N VAL A 85 9.55 12.33 3.51
CA VAL A 85 10.67 11.68 4.18
C VAL A 85 10.37 10.18 4.25
N GLY A 86 10.60 9.49 3.12
CA GLY A 86 10.29 8.08 2.95
C GLY A 86 8.79 7.76 3.05
N GLU A 87 8.36 6.64 2.47
CA GLU A 87 7.11 6.03 2.90
C GLU A 87 7.36 5.40 4.26
N GLN A 88 6.45 5.60 5.24
CA GLN A 88 6.49 4.78 6.44
C GLN A 88 6.45 3.32 6.02
N PRO A 89 7.25 2.43 6.64
CA PRO A 89 7.23 1.05 6.26
C PRO A 89 5.81 0.50 6.41
N SER A 90 5.33 -0.20 5.38
CA SER A 90 4.04 -0.89 5.41
C SER A 90 4.24 -2.34 5.82
N TRP A 91 3.15 -3.04 6.09
CA TRP A 91 3.17 -4.46 6.38
C TRP A 91 3.10 -5.28 5.09
N TYR A 92 3.90 -6.34 5.06
CA TYR A 92 3.98 -7.30 3.97
C TYR A 92 3.92 -8.73 4.51
N GLY A 93 3.17 -9.58 3.83
CA GLY A 93 3.27 -11.03 3.97
C GLY A 93 4.28 -11.58 2.98
N VAL A 94 5.19 -12.45 3.40
CA VAL A 94 6.17 -13.09 2.51
C VAL A 94 6.03 -14.60 2.61
N ARG A 95 5.68 -15.22 1.48
CA ARG A 95 5.54 -16.66 1.35
C ARG A 95 6.84 -17.27 0.85
N CYS A 96 7.44 -18.14 1.65
CA CYS A 96 8.62 -18.93 1.29
C CYS A 96 8.28 -20.42 1.25
N VAL A 97 8.97 -21.18 0.39
CA VAL A 97 8.79 -22.63 0.27
C VAL A 97 10.06 -23.37 0.67
N PHE A 98 9.87 -24.45 1.45
CA PHE A 98 10.95 -25.26 2.01
C PHE A 98 10.76 -26.72 1.61
N ARG A 99 11.87 -27.43 1.43
CA ARG A 99 11.89 -28.88 1.23
C ARG A 99 12.42 -29.55 2.50
N HIS A 100 11.59 -30.40 3.11
CA HIS A 100 12.01 -31.32 4.16
C HIS A 100 12.44 -32.64 3.51
N VAL A 101 13.74 -32.86 3.37
CA VAL A 101 14.32 -33.98 2.64
C VAL A 101 13.97 -35.31 3.31
N SER A 102 14.25 -35.44 4.61
CA SER A 102 13.99 -36.66 5.37
C SER A 102 12.50 -37.00 5.50
N LEU A 103 11.63 -35.99 5.51
CA LEU A 103 10.18 -36.19 5.58
C LEU A 103 9.52 -36.37 4.20
N GLY A 104 10.22 -36.02 3.12
CA GLY A 104 9.72 -36.10 1.75
C GLY A 104 8.58 -35.10 1.44
N VAL A 105 8.45 -34.01 2.19
CA VAL A 105 7.36 -33.03 2.06
C VAL A 105 7.90 -31.63 1.74
N TYR A 106 7.03 -30.79 1.19
CA TYR A 106 7.25 -29.35 1.07
C TYR A 106 6.44 -28.62 2.14
N GLU A 107 7.00 -27.53 2.66
CA GLU A 107 6.35 -26.62 3.60
C GLU A 107 6.24 -25.24 2.95
N GLU A 108 5.05 -24.64 3.03
CA GLU A 108 4.83 -23.24 2.69
C GLU A 108 4.70 -22.45 4.00
N ARG A 109 5.53 -21.43 4.21
CA ARG A 109 5.44 -20.54 5.37
C ARG A 109 5.16 -19.12 4.90
N VAL A 110 4.27 -18.41 5.59
CA VAL A 110 4.03 -16.98 5.39
C VAL A 110 4.46 -16.23 6.65
N THR A 111 5.40 -15.31 6.49
CA THR A 111 5.92 -14.44 7.57
C THR A 111 5.48 -13.00 7.34
N LEU A 112 5.36 -12.22 8.42
CA LEU A 112 4.96 -10.81 8.36
C LEU A 112 6.15 -9.90 8.63
N TRP A 113 6.32 -8.89 7.79
CA TRP A 113 7.42 -7.93 7.86
C TRP A 113 6.92 -6.50 7.68
N THR A 114 7.61 -5.57 8.32
CA THR A 114 7.52 -4.16 7.96
C THR A 114 8.65 -3.82 6.99
N ALA A 115 8.34 -3.27 5.83
CA ALA A 115 9.31 -2.90 4.79
C ALA A 115 8.85 -1.66 4.03
N HIS A 116 9.73 -1.04 3.24
CA HIS A 116 9.41 0.07 2.36
C HIS A 116 9.05 -0.37 0.94
N SER A 117 9.25 -1.65 0.60
CA SER A 117 8.92 -2.21 -0.71
C SER A 117 8.69 -3.72 -0.67
N LEU A 118 8.13 -4.28 -1.74
CA LEU A 118 8.01 -5.73 -1.92
C LEU A 118 9.37 -6.42 -1.97
N ASP A 119 10.36 -5.82 -2.64
CA ASP A 119 11.71 -6.40 -2.78
C ASP A 119 12.42 -6.47 -1.42
N GLU A 120 12.35 -5.41 -0.62
CA GLU A 120 12.90 -5.39 0.74
C GLU A 120 12.18 -6.40 1.65
N ALA A 121 10.85 -6.54 1.50
CA ALA A 121 10.12 -7.58 2.23
C ALA A 121 10.60 -8.99 1.83
N ILE A 122 10.83 -9.25 0.54
CA ILE A 122 11.41 -10.51 0.05
C ILE A 122 12.78 -10.75 0.69
N GLU A 123 13.67 -9.76 0.70
CA GLU A 123 14.99 -9.88 1.33
C GLU A 123 14.90 -10.26 2.83
N HIS A 124 13.95 -9.67 3.56
CA HIS A 124 13.68 -10.05 4.95
C HIS A 124 13.18 -11.50 5.06
N GLY A 125 12.21 -11.90 4.23
CA GLY A 125 11.67 -13.25 4.22
C GLY A 125 12.70 -14.32 3.83
N GLU A 126 13.59 -14.02 2.88
CA GLU A 126 14.68 -14.92 2.48
C GLU A 126 15.77 -15.02 3.57
N THR A 127 16.07 -13.91 4.24
CA THR A 127 16.97 -13.91 5.40
C THR A 127 16.42 -14.78 6.53
N GLU A 128 15.13 -14.65 6.84
CA GLU A 128 14.46 -15.51 7.82
C GLU A 128 14.42 -16.97 7.36
N ALA A 129 14.13 -17.23 6.08
CA ALA A 129 14.11 -18.57 5.53
C ALA A 129 15.47 -19.27 5.66
N ALA A 130 16.57 -18.55 5.39
CA ALA A 130 17.92 -19.06 5.56
C ALA A 130 18.22 -19.37 7.04
N ALA A 131 17.81 -18.50 7.97
CA ALA A 131 17.96 -18.73 9.40
C ALA A 131 17.14 -19.94 9.87
N TYR A 132 15.88 -20.07 9.41
CA TYR A 132 15.02 -21.21 9.71
C TYR A 132 15.63 -22.55 9.29
N CYS A 133 16.26 -22.60 8.12
CA CYS A 133 16.93 -23.82 7.66
C CYS A 133 18.21 -24.13 8.45
N ALA A 134 18.92 -23.11 8.95
CA ALA A 134 20.15 -23.30 9.70
C ALA A 134 19.94 -24.03 11.03
N ASP A 135 18.75 -23.93 11.62
CA ASP A 135 18.37 -24.56 12.88
C ASP A 135 17.76 -25.96 12.72
N LEU A 136 17.59 -26.44 11.48
CA LEU A 136 16.91 -27.69 11.18
C LEU A 136 17.75 -28.62 10.31
N ASP A 137 17.86 -29.88 10.73
CA ASP A 137 18.46 -30.92 9.91
C ASP A 137 17.54 -31.28 8.73
N ASP A 138 18.13 -31.54 7.56
CA ASP A 138 17.44 -32.00 6.35
C ASP A 138 16.33 -31.06 5.82
N VAL A 139 16.38 -29.77 6.14
CA VAL A 139 15.48 -28.75 5.59
C VAL A 139 16.26 -27.79 4.69
N ALA A 140 15.73 -27.53 3.50
CA ALA A 140 16.32 -26.60 2.54
C ALA A 140 15.31 -25.61 1.99
N TYR A 141 15.64 -24.32 2.02
CA TYR A 141 14.90 -23.29 1.30
C TYR A 141 15.00 -23.52 -0.21
N THR A 142 13.89 -23.41 -0.93
CA THR A 142 13.85 -23.71 -2.38
C THR A 142 14.32 -22.56 -3.26
N GLY A 143 14.50 -21.36 -2.70
CA GLY A 143 14.74 -20.13 -3.47
C GLY A 143 13.45 -19.48 -4.00
N PHE A 144 12.27 -19.95 -3.58
CA PHE A 144 11.00 -19.33 -3.91
C PHE A 144 10.53 -18.41 -2.77
N ALA A 145 10.40 -17.12 -3.08
CA ALA A 145 9.75 -16.11 -2.24
C ALA A 145 8.73 -15.32 -3.05
N GLU A 146 7.61 -14.99 -2.42
CA GLU A 146 6.59 -14.11 -2.99
C GLU A 146 6.05 -13.18 -1.89
N ALA A 147 6.07 -11.87 -2.13
CA ALA A 147 5.59 -10.87 -1.18
C ALA A 147 4.23 -10.29 -1.57
N TYR A 148 3.44 -9.94 -0.55
CA TYR A 148 2.13 -9.32 -0.67
C TYR A 148 2.05 -8.11 0.24
N ALA A 149 1.66 -6.96 -0.30
CA ALA A 149 1.39 -5.78 0.52
C ALA A 149 0.06 -5.95 1.27
N MET A 150 0.06 -5.67 2.57
CA MET A 150 -1.16 -5.63 3.37
C MET A 150 -1.78 -4.23 3.36
N ASP A 151 -3.11 -4.17 3.45
CA ASP A 151 -3.82 -2.92 3.69
C ASP A 151 -3.82 -2.62 5.19
N GLY A 152 -2.88 -1.78 5.62
CA GLY A 152 -2.71 -1.39 7.02
C GLY A 152 -1.96 -2.42 7.86
N ALA A 153 -2.09 -2.30 9.19
CA ALA A 153 -1.43 -3.18 10.14
C ALA A 153 -2.14 -4.54 10.30
N PRO A 154 -1.43 -5.62 10.61
CA PRO A 154 -2.05 -6.92 10.89
C PRO A 154 -3.01 -6.81 12.08
N GLY A 155 -4.18 -7.42 11.92
CA GLY A 155 -5.27 -7.39 12.88
C GLY A 155 -6.36 -8.41 12.55
N GLU A 156 -7.43 -8.45 13.34
CA GLU A 156 -8.57 -9.32 13.08
C GLU A 156 -9.17 -9.03 11.70
N GLY A 157 -9.26 -10.07 10.86
CA GLY A 157 -9.80 -9.96 9.51
C GLY A 157 -8.85 -9.35 8.46
N ALA A 158 -7.60 -9.03 8.83
CA ALA A 158 -6.61 -8.53 7.86
C ALA A 158 -6.23 -9.63 6.85
N GLU A 159 -6.27 -9.30 5.56
CA GLU A 159 -5.79 -10.20 4.50
C GLU A 159 -4.25 -10.15 4.45
N VAL A 160 -3.62 -11.31 4.54
CA VAL A 160 -2.15 -11.46 4.45
C VAL A 160 -1.71 -11.99 3.09
N PHE A 161 -2.56 -12.78 2.45
CA PHE A 161 -2.26 -13.45 1.18
C PHE A 161 -3.56 -13.76 0.44
N SER A 162 -3.53 -13.57 -0.88
CA SER A 162 -4.61 -13.97 -1.80
C SER A 162 -4.02 -14.51 -3.09
N LEU A 163 -4.63 -15.58 -3.63
CA LEU A 163 -4.26 -16.17 -4.91
C LEU A 163 -5.51 -16.45 -5.72
N MET A 164 -5.59 -15.82 -6.89
CA MET A 164 -6.58 -16.16 -7.91
C MET A 164 -5.95 -17.13 -8.92
N ARG A 165 -6.66 -18.22 -9.22
CA ARG A 165 -6.22 -19.23 -10.18
C ARG A 165 -7.37 -19.57 -11.10
N GLU A 166 -7.12 -19.49 -12.41
CA GLU A 166 -8.05 -20.03 -13.40
C GLU A 166 -8.06 -21.56 -13.32
N SER A 167 -9.26 -22.15 -13.29
CA SER A 167 -9.41 -23.60 -13.27
C SER A 167 -10.72 -24.03 -13.91
N PRO A 168 -10.73 -25.10 -14.72
CA PRO A 168 -11.96 -25.70 -15.23
C PRO A 168 -12.63 -26.65 -14.23
N LEU A 169 -12.01 -26.89 -13.06
CA LEU A 169 -12.51 -27.84 -12.08
C LEU A 169 -13.74 -27.29 -11.34
N PRO A 170 -14.72 -28.15 -11.00
CA PRO A 170 -15.80 -27.75 -10.10
C PRO A 170 -15.25 -27.48 -8.68
N PRO A 171 -15.96 -26.67 -7.85
CA PRO A 171 -15.41 -26.15 -6.59
C PRO A 171 -14.87 -27.20 -5.62
N GLY A 172 -15.57 -28.32 -5.43
CA GLY A 172 -15.14 -29.39 -4.52
C GLY A 172 -13.88 -30.11 -4.99
N GLU A 173 -13.78 -30.37 -6.30
CA GLU A 173 -12.59 -31.00 -6.89
C GLU A 173 -11.40 -30.05 -6.89
N TYR A 174 -11.64 -28.75 -7.08
CA TYR A 174 -10.59 -27.73 -6.97
C TYR A 174 -9.99 -27.71 -5.56
N ALA A 175 -10.84 -27.65 -4.52
CA ALA A 175 -10.37 -27.66 -3.14
C ALA A 175 -9.59 -28.93 -2.79
N ALA A 176 -10.12 -30.10 -3.16
CA ALA A 176 -9.47 -31.39 -2.93
C ALA A 176 -8.14 -31.53 -3.70
N ARG A 177 -8.01 -30.89 -4.87
CA ARG A 177 -6.79 -30.96 -5.69
C ARG A 177 -5.65 -30.12 -5.13
N PHE A 178 -5.94 -28.94 -4.61
CA PHE A 178 -4.92 -27.94 -4.31
C PHE A 178 -4.71 -27.64 -2.82
N PHE A 179 -5.67 -27.98 -1.95
CA PHE A 179 -5.64 -27.54 -0.55
C PHE A 179 -6.00 -28.62 0.47
N ALA A 180 -6.93 -29.52 0.11
CA ALA A 180 -7.42 -30.58 0.98
C ALA A 180 -7.19 -31.95 0.33
N THR A 181 -5.94 -32.22 -0.03
CA THR A 181 -5.54 -33.49 -0.65
C THR A 181 -5.64 -34.66 0.33
N GLY A 182 -5.67 -34.37 1.63
CA GLY A 182 -5.68 -35.36 2.70
C GLY A 182 -4.27 -35.85 3.06
N THR A 183 -3.23 -35.22 2.50
CA THR A 183 -1.83 -35.58 2.75
C THR A 183 -1.04 -34.45 3.41
N GLU A 184 -1.68 -33.30 3.61
CA GLU A 184 -1.12 -32.14 4.31
C GLU A 184 -0.79 -32.50 5.77
N ARG A 185 0.33 -31.97 6.25
CA ARG A 185 0.72 -32.02 7.67
C ARG A 185 0.68 -30.60 8.19
N THR A 186 -0.29 -30.27 9.04
CA THR A 186 -0.36 -28.95 9.66
C THR A 186 0.34 -29.01 11.02
N ALA A 187 1.16 -27.99 11.32
CA ALA A 187 1.76 -27.85 12.64
C ALA A 187 0.64 -27.56 13.66
N GLY A 188 0.16 -28.61 14.34
CA GLY A 188 -0.94 -28.50 15.29
C GLY A 188 -1.62 -29.81 15.72
N HIS A 189 -1.36 -30.95 15.05
CA HIS A 189 -1.81 -32.28 15.49
C HIS A 189 -0.83 -33.38 15.12
#